data_AF-A0A3B9I8D3-F1
#
_entry.id   AF-A0A3B9I8D3-F1
#
_cell.length_a   1.000
_cell.length_b   1.000
_cell.length_c   1.000
_cell.angle_alpha   90.00
_cell.angle_beta   90.00
_cell.angle_gamma   90.00
#
_symmetry.space_group_name_H-M   'P 1'
#
loop_
_entity.id
_entity.type
_entity.pdbx_description
1 polymer ?
#
loop_
_entity_poly.entity_id
_entity_poly.type
_entity_poly.pdbx_seq_one_letter_code
_entity_poly.pdbx_strand_id
1 'polypeptide(L)'
;MILDVLNCKHQGYDDAITFDTKKIIPVMDADIQMIQDFHAYILKIFSDEVLPEIAVKTCIDDYSQLLSIFPDPTGIKRAFAKIVEKIIQKPHAFSKAFIQKNIKDKDDYLNLDHNQWLHPCDKDIISEASYPDLFDKAIQDTAVKITGLYHVSSQEITNKAISDIIKNFSFETGEVFNYENNQNTIKMKYYCPKNF
;
A
#
# COMPACT_ATOMS: atom_id res chain seq x y z
N MET A 1 -2.27 5.69 6.06
CA MET A 1 -3.06 6.93 6.22
C MET A 1 -2.42 7.94 7.16
N ILE A 2 -2.12 7.63 8.43
CA ILE A 2 -1.46 8.61 9.33
C ILE A 2 -0.07 9.01 8.82
N LEU A 3 0.74 8.04 8.37
CA LEU A 3 2.07 8.28 7.81
C LEU A 3 1.99 9.18 6.57
N ASP A 4 1.01 8.93 5.68
CA ASP A 4 0.82 9.73 4.47
C ASP A 4 0.48 11.20 4.80
N VAL A 5 -0.38 11.42 5.81
CA VAL A 5 -0.74 12.78 6.28
C VAL A 5 0.46 13.49 6.90
N LEU A 6 1.23 12.78 7.71
CA LEU A 6 2.43 13.33 8.34
C LEU A 6 3.51 13.63 7.29
N ASN A 7 3.74 12.73 6.34
CA ASN A 7 4.69 12.94 5.25
C ASN A 7 4.28 14.09 4.33
N CYS A 8 2.98 14.22 4.03
CA CYS A 8 2.43 15.35 3.30
C CYS A 8 2.77 16.69 3.99
N LYS A 9 2.60 16.75 5.33
CA LYS A 9 3.02 17.92 6.12
C LYS A 9 4.52 18.14 6.12
N HIS A 10 5.30 17.06 6.22
CA HIS A 10 6.77 17.11 6.16
C HIS A 10 7.25 17.71 4.84
N GLN A 11 6.59 17.39 3.72
CA GLN A 11 6.85 17.97 2.40
C GLN A 11 6.35 19.43 2.23
N GLY A 12 5.80 20.04 3.27
CA GLY A 12 5.35 21.44 3.27
C GLY A 12 3.93 21.65 2.77
N TYR A 13 3.12 20.59 2.62
CA TYR A 13 1.70 20.72 2.31
C TYR A 13 0.87 20.92 3.58
N ASP A 14 0.03 21.95 3.59
CA ASP A 14 -0.69 22.34 4.80
C ASP A 14 -1.88 21.43 5.16
N ASP A 15 -2.44 20.70 4.21
CA ASP A 15 -3.67 19.95 4.45
C ASP A 15 -3.83 18.70 3.59
N ALA A 16 -3.55 17.52 4.16
CA ALA A 16 -3.83 16.24 3.51
C ALA A 16 -5.33 15.97 3.32
N ILE A 17 -6.23 16.73 3.97
CA ILE A 17 -7.69 16.58 3.84
C ILE A 17 -8.23 17.28 2.59
N THR A 18 -7.56 18.31 2.09
CA THR A 18 -8.00 19.02 0.87
C THR A 18 -7.59 18.31 -0.40
N PHE A 19 -6.75 17.27 -0.28
CA PHE A 19 -6.41 16.41 -1.38
C PHE A 19 -7.66 15.70 -1.89
N ASP A 20 -7.96 15.91 -3.17
CA ASP A 20 -9.10 15.26 -3.83
C ASP A 20 -8.78 13.78 -4.03
N THR A 21 -9.19 12.96 -3.07
CA THR A 21 -8.91 11.52 -3.07
C THR A 21 -9.52 10.81 -4.29
N LYS A 22 -10.50 11.40 -4.97
CA LYS A 22 -11.04 10.87 -6.23
C LYS A 22 -10.06 11.00 -7.38
N LYS A 23 -9.10 11.92 -7.30
CA LYS A 23 -8.01 12.07 -8.29
C LYS A 23 -6.87 11.09 -8.10
N ILE A 24 -6.89 10.26 -7.05
CA ILE A 24 -5.89 9.19 -6.85
C ILE A 24 -5.95 8.18 -8.00
N ILE A 25 -7.15 7.91 -8.51
CA ILE A 25 -7.36 7.00 -9.63
C ILE A 25 -7.94 7.81 -10.80
N PRO A 26 -7.11 8.55 -11.55
CA PRO A 26 -7.55 9.06 -12.83
C PRO A 26 -7.63 7.86 -13.77
N VAL A 27 -8.85 7.42 -14.08
CA VAL A 27 -9.06 6.29 -14.98
C VAL A 27 -9.81 6.74 -16.20
N MET A 28 -9.19 6.53 -17.36
CA MET A 28 -9.90 6.55 -18.62
C MET A 28 -10.66 5.23 -18.78
N ASP A 29 -11.81 5.26 -19.46
CA ASP A 29 -12.59 4.03 -19.73
C ASP A 29 -11.75 2.96 -20.45
N ALA A 30 -10.78 3.39 -21.27
CA ALA A 30 -9.81 2.51 -21.94
C ALA A 30 -8.92 1.75 -20.94
N ASP A 31 -8.43 2.41 -19.88
CA ASP A 31 -7.59 1.77 -18.86
C ASP A 31 -8.41 0.78 -18.03
N ILE A 32 -9.65 1.15 -17.69
CA ILE A 32 -10.59 0.27 -16.98
C ILE A 32 -10.83 -1.00 -17.80
N GLN A 33 -11.11 -0.86 -19.09
CA GLN A 33 -11.34 -2.00 -19.97
C GLN A 33 -10.09 -2.89 -20.08
N MET A 34 -8.90 -2.30 -20.23
CA MET A 34 -7.64 -3.05 -20.28
C MET A 34 -7.42 -3.88 -19.00
N ILE A 35 -7.67 -3.29 -17.82
CA ILE A 35 -7.55 -3.97 -16.53
C ILE A 35 -8.61 -5.07 -16.39
N GLN A 36 -9.84 -4.82 -16.82
CA GLN A 36 -10.93 -5.79 -16.85
C GLN A 36 -10.58 -7.00 -17.71
N ASP A 37 -10.07 -6.79 -18.92
CA ASP A 37 -9.68 -7.87 -19.84
C ASP A 37 -8.51 -8.68 -19.27
N PHE A 38 -7.52 -8.03 -18.68
CA PHE A 38 -6.39 -8.68 -18.03
C PHE A 38 -6.84 -9.61 -16.89
N HIS A 39 -7.67 -9.10 -15.97
CA HIS A 39 -8.14 -9.92 -14.85
C HIS A 39 -9.09 -11.03 -15.29
N ALA A 40 -9.95 -10.78 -16.27
CA ALA A 40 -10.81 -11.80 -16.85
C ALA A 40 -9.99 -12.95 -17.46
N TYR A 41 -8.91 -12.63 -18.18
CA TYR A 41 -7.97 -13.62 -18.72
C TYR A 41 -7.30 -14.46 -17.63
N ILE A 42 -6.77 -13.81 -16.59
CA ILE A 42 -6.12 -14.50 -15.46
C ILE A 42 -7.09 -15.43 -14.75
N LEU A 43 -8.27 -14.95 -14.37
CA LEU A 43 -9.27 -15.78 -13.69
C LEU A 43 -9.71 -16.97 -14.54
N LYS A 44 -9.91 -16.74 -15.85
CA LYS A 44 -10.28 -17.82 -16.76
C LYS A 44 -9.22 -18.92 -16.82
N ILE A 45 -7.93 -18.56 -16.79
CA ILE A 45 -6.83 -19.52 -16.86
C ILE A 45 -6.64 -20.28 -15.54
N PHE A 46 -6.71 -19.60 -14.40
CA PHE A 46 -6.32 -20.18 -13.12
C PHE A 46 -7.48 -20.82 -12.35
N SER A 47 -8.71 -20.33 -12.50
CA SER A 47 -9.87 -20.82 -11.75
C SER A 47 -11.05 -21.25 -12.63
N ASP A 48 -10.97 -21.09 -13.95
CA ASP A 48 -12.07 -21.28 -14.93
C ASP A 48 -13.29 -20.38 -14.66
N GLU A 49 -13.16 -19.40 -13.76
CA GLU A 49 -14.20 -18.45 -13.40
C GLU A 49 -14.32 -17.32 -14.43
N VAL A 50 -15.52 -16.73 -14.50
CA VAL A 50 -15.81 -15.58 -15.37
C VAL A 50 -15.96 -14.33 -14.52
N LEU A 51 -15.12 -13.34 -14.78
CA LEU A 51 -15.23 -12.03 -14.16
C LEU A 51 -16.40 -11.25 -14.77
N PRO A 52 -17.33 -10.69 -13.97
CA PRO A 52 -18.38 -9.82 -14.50
C PRO A 52 -17.80 -8.62 -15.26
N GLU A 53 -18.39 -8.24 -16.39
CA GLU A 53 -17.85 -7.21 -17.31
C GLU A 53 -17.62 -5.84 -16.67
N ILE A 54 -18.39 -5.49 -15.64
CA ILE A 54 -18.30 -4.20 -14.94
C ILE A 54 -17.53 -4.29 -13.61
N ALA A 55 -16.97 -5.45 -13.27
CA ALA A 55 -16.40 -5.70 -11.95
C ALA A 55 -15.29 -4.70 -11.59
N VAL A 56 -14.34 -4.47 -12.49
CA VAL A 56 -13.23 -3.53 -12.25
C VAL A 56 -13.76 -2.11 -12.06
N LYS A 57 -14.71 -1.69 -12.91
CA LYS A 57 -15.34 -0.37 -12.78
C LYS A 57 -16.04 -0.22 -11.42
N THR A 58 -16.83 -1.21 -11.02
CA THR A 58 -17.50 -1.23 -9.72
C THR A 58 -16.50 -1.14 -8.57
N CYS A 59 -15.41 -1.91 -8.60
CA CYS A 59 -14.38 -1.85 -7.58
C CYS A 59 -13.73 -0.46 -7.46
N ILE A 60 -13.44 0.18 -8.59
CA ILE A 60 -12.89 1.54 -8.64
C ILE A 60 -13.89 2.55 -8.06
N ASP A 61 -15.15 2.48 -8.49
CA ASP A 61 -16.22 3.38 -8.04
C ASP A 61 -16.45 3.24 -6.53
N ASP A 62 -16.54 2.01 -6.02
CA ASP A 62 -16.69 1.69 -4.60
C ASP A 62 -15.51 2.21 -3.79
N TYR A 63 -14.28 2.01 -4.28
CA TYR A 63 -13.07 2.52 -3.63
C TYR A 63 -13.05 4.05 -3.59
N SER A 64 -13.41 4.72 -4.69
CA SER A 64 -13.52 6.17 -4.78
C SER A 64 -14.56 6.73 -3.79
N GLN A 65 -15.70 6.05 -3.64
CA GLN A 65 -16.70 6.39 -2.65
C GLN A 65 -16.16 6.20 -1.22
N LEU A 66 -15.51 5.09 -0.92
CA LEU A 66 -14.89 4.83 0.39
C LEU A 66 -13.86 5.91 0.75
N LEU A 67 -13.01 6.29 -0.20
CA LEU A 67 -12.02 7.34 0.00
C LEU A 67 -12.63 8.71 0.32
N SER A 68 -13.86 8.99 -0.15
CA SER A 68 -14.58 10.21 0.19
C SER A 68 -15.13 10.22 1.63
N ILE A 69 -15.23 9.06 2.27
CA ILE A 69 -15.75 8.90 3.63
C ILE A 69 -14.66 9.21 4.67
N PHE A 70 -13.40 8.85 4.41
CA PHE A 70 -12.29 8.95 5.37
C PHE A 70 -11.95 10.36 5.87
N PRO A 71 -12.02 11.43 5.04
CA PRO A 71 -11.81 12.79 5.52
C PRO A 71 -12.74 13.17 6.69
N ASP A 72 -12.16 13.55 7.83
CA ASP A 72 -12.89 13.97 9.04
C ASP A 72 -12.26 15.26 9.63
N PRO A 73 -12.42 16.41 8.95
CA PRO A 73 -11.79 17.67 9.38
C PRO A 73 -12.23 18.10 10.78
N THR A 74 -13.48 17.82 11.17
CA THR A 74 -14.07 18.21 12.45
C THR A 74 -13.88 17.18 13.56
N GLY A 75 -13.53 15.94 13.23
CA GLY A 75 -13.41 14.85 14.20
C GLY A 75 -14.74 14.19 14.58
N ILE A 76 -15.86 14.62 13.99
CA ILE A 76 -17.20 14.13 14.33
C ILE A 76 -17.37 12.67 13.92
N LYS A 77 -16.89 12.30 12.72
CA LYS A 77 -17.01 10.91 12.22
C LYS A 77 -16.24 9.95 13.11
N ARG A 78 -15.02 10.34 13.51
CA ARG A 78 -14.19 9.59 14.44
C ARG A 78 -14.83 9.47 15.83
N ALA A 79 -15.45 10.53 16.34
CA ALA A 79 -16.13 10.50 17.63
C ALA A 79 -17.31 9.52 17.62
N PHE A 80 -18.14 9.56 16.57
CA PHE A 80 -19.23 8.60 16.39
C PHE A 80 -18.71 7.16 16.26
N ALA A 81 -17.68 6.94 15.44
CA ALA A 81 -17.08 5.62 15.27
C ALA A 81 -16.55 5.04 16.59
N LYS A 82 -15.92 5.86 17.46
CA LYS A 82 -15.47 5.42 18.78
C LYS A 82 -16.62 4.98 19.70
N ILE A 83 -17.79 5.62 19.59
CA ILE A 83 -18.98 5.20 20.35
C ILE A 83 -19.43 3.81 19.88
N VAL A 84 -19.53 3.61 18.57
CA VAL A 84 -19.89 2.31 17.98
C VAL A 84 -18.88 1.22 18.36
N GLU A 85 -17.58 1.50 18.21
CA GLU A 85 -16.50 0.60 18.60
C GLU A 85 -16.57 0.15 20.07
N LYS A 86 -16.95 1.06 20.96
CA LYS A 86 -17.16 0.76 22.38
C LYS A 86 -18.34 -0.18 22.59
N ILE A 87 -19.43 -0.02 21.83
CA ILE A 87 -20.60 -0.90 21.89
C ILE A 87 -20.25 -2.31 21.42
N ILE A 88 -19.50 -2.44 20.32
CA ILE A 88 -19.12 -3.74 19.74
C ILE A 88 -17.84 -4.33 20.35
N GLN A 89 -17.24 -3.68 21.35
CA GLN A 89 -15.99 -4.09 22.02
C GLN A 89 -14.80 -4.30 21.07
N LYS A 90 -14.77 -3.59 19.94
CA LYS A 90 -13.66 -3.60 18.99
C LYS A 90 -13.00 -2.22 18.94
N PRO A 91 -12.14 -1.88 19.92
CA PRO A 91 -11.53 -0.56 19.97
C PRO A 91 -10.68 -0.33 18.73
N HIS A 92 -10.84 0.86 18.13
CA HIS A 92 -10.03 1.30 17.00
C HIS A 92 -10.19 0.52 15.68
N ALA A 93 -11.24 -0.28 15.52
CA ALA A 93 -11.51 -1.03 14.29
C ALA A 93 -11.69 -0.13 13.06
N PHE A 94 -12.32 1.04 13.20
CA PHE A 94 -12.65 1.95 12.10
C PHE A 94 -12.27 3.41 12.40
N SER A 95 -12.21 3.81 13.66
CA SER A 95 -11.91 5.16 14.11
C SER A 95 -10.48 5.61 13.76
N LYS A 96 -9.58 4.66 13.46
CA LYS A 96 -8.23 4.92 12.95
C LYS A 96 -8.18 5.23 11.45
N ALA A 97 -9.23 4.88 10.69
CA ALA A 97 -9.29 5.13 9.25
C ALA A 97 -9.68 6.57 8.91
N PHE A 98 -10.15 7.37 9.88
CA PHE A 98 -10.52 8.77 9.63
C PHE A 98 -9.31 9.69 9.66
N ILE A 99 -9.19 10.54 8.63
CA ILE A 99 -8.12 11.54 8.50
C ILE A 99 -8.55 12.81 9.21
N GLN A 100 -7.72 13.28 10.14
CA GLN A 100 -7.95 14.55 10.84
C GLN A 100 -6.99 15.63 10.32
N LYS A 101 -7.47 16.88 10.28
CA LYS A 101 -6.68 18.01 9.77
C LYS A 101 -5.41 18.25 10.60
N ASN A 102 -5.57 18.17 11.92
CA ASN A 102 -4.55 18.53 12.89
C ASN A 102 -3.91 17.30 13.54
N ILE A 103 -3.39 16.38 12.74
CA ILE A 103 -2.48 15.34 13.26
C ILE A 103 -1.14 16.00 13.55
N LYS A 104 -0.65 15.79 14.78
CA LYS A 104 0.71 16.15 15.21
C LYS A 104 1.50 14.86 15.35
N ASP A 105 2.73 14.85 14.86
CA ASP A 105 3.65 13.77 15.14
C ASP A 105 4.23 13.95 16.55
N LYS A 106 3.71 13.20 17.52
CA LYS A 106 4.14 13.30 18.92
C LYS A 106 5.19 12.26 19.29
N ASP A 107 5.18 11.14 18.57
CA ASP A 107 5.94 9.94 18.91
C ASP A 107 7.02 9.64 17.85
N ASP A 108 7.34 10.64 17.01
CA ASP A 108 8.24 10.52 15.86
C ASP A 108 7.87 9.34 14.95
N TYR A 109 6.60 9.28 14.53
CA TYR A 109 6.06 8.23 13.65
C TYR A 109 6.76 8.19 12.29
N LEU A 110 7.27 9.33 11.82
CA LEU A 110 8.08 9.38 10.59
C LEU A 110 9.55 8.98 10.81
N ASN A 111 9.98 8.80 12.08
CA ASN A 111 11.37 8.53 12.44
C ASN A 111 12.35 9.58 11.87
N LEU A 112 12.01 10.87 11.99
CA LEU A 112 12.84 11.98 11.52
C LEU A 112 14.11 12.14 12.34
N ASP A 113 14.12 11.67 13.59
CA ASP A 113 15.31 11.65 14.43
C ASP A 113 16.24 10.47 14.08
N HIS A 114 15.86 9.64 13.10
CA HIS A 114 16.63 8.46 12.65
C HIS A 114 16.98 7.49 13.78
N ASN A 115 16.06 7.29 14.71
CA ASN A 115 16.23 6.31 15.77
C ASN A 115 16.28 4.90 15.19
N GLN A 116 17.03 4.03 15.85
CA GLN A 116 17.12 2.62 15.48
C GLN A 116 15.78 1.91 15.68
N TRP A 117 15.33 1.21 14.66
CA TRP A 117 14.18 0.32 14.72
C TRP A 117 14.49 -1.05 14.10
N LEU A 118 13.76 -2.07 14.54
CA LEU A 118 13.94 -3.45 14.12
C LEU A 118 12.87 -3.82 13.09
N HIS A 119 13.26 -4.55 12.04
CA HIS A 119 12.31 -5.02 11.05
C HIS A 119 11.23 -5.91 11.70
N PRO A 120 9.94 -5.73 11.35
CA PRO A 120 8.84 -6.43 12.02
C PRO A 120 8.89 -7.96 11.85
N CYS A 121 9.51 -8.46 10.78
CA CYS A 121 9.55 -9.89 10.48
C CYS A 121 10.87 -10.57 10.88
N ASP A 122 11.97 -9.82 10.99
CA ASP A 122 13.28 -10.31 11.43
C ASP A 122 14.01 -9.25 12.26
N LYS A 123 14.12 -9.47 13.58
CA LYS A 123 14.75 -8.52 14.50
C LYS A 123 16.27 -8.40 14.35
N ASP A 124 16.89 -9.26 13.56
CA ASP A 124 18.31 -9.12 13.23
C ASP A 124 18.56 -7.99 12.21
N ILE A 125 17.50 -7.54 11.52
CA ILE A 125 17.56 -6.41 10.59
C ILE A 125 17.28 -5.13 11.36
N ILE A 126 18.31 -4.31 11.50
CA ILE A 126 18.28 -3.00 12.16
C ILE A 126 18.30 -1.92 11.08
N SER A 127 17.46 -0.89 11.23
CA SER A 127 17.37 0.24 10.31
C SER A 127 17.27 1.55 11.10
N GLU A 128 17.82 2.61 10.53
CA GLU A 128 17.67 3.99 10.99
C GLU A 128 16.91 4.84 9.95
N ALA A 129 16.38 4.19 8.91
CA ALA A 129 15.65 4.87 7.85
C ALA A 129 14.39 5.52 8.40
N SER A 130 14.16 6.77 8.00
CA SER A 130 12.92 7.49 8.21
C SER A 130 11.86 7.03 7.20
N TYR A 131 10.59 7.33 7.48
CA TYR A 131 9.52 7.08 6.51
C TYR A 131 9.77 7.80 5.17
N PRO A 132 10.15 9.10 5.13
CA PRO A 132 10.56 9.76 3.89
C PRO A 132 11.65 9.02 3.11
N ASP A 133 12.71 8.52 3.77
CA ASP A 133 13.77 7.76 3.09
C ASP A 133 13.23 6.50 2.39
N LEU A 134 12.37 5.77 3.10
CA LEU A 134 11.75 4.56 2.57
C LEU A 134 10.80 4.88 1.42
N PHE A 135 10.04 5.97 1.54
CA PHE A 135 9.11 6.43 0.52
C PHE A 135 9.84 6.82 -0.77
N ASP A 136 10.90 7.63 -0.67
CA ASP A 136 11.70 8.06 -1.81
C ASP A 136 12.42 6.89 -2.48
N LYS A 137 12.96 5.95 -1.68
CA LYS A 137 13.54 4.70 -2.18
C LYS A 137 12.50 3.88 -2.95
N ALA A 138 11.28 3.79 -2.45
CA ALA A 138 10.19 3.07 -3.12
C ALA A 138 9.78 3.76 -4.44
N ILE A 139 9.75 5.09 -4.48
CA ILE A 139 9.50 5.85 -5.72
C ILE A 139 10.56 5.53 -6.77
N GLN A 140 11.84 5.60 -6.40
CA GLN A 140 12.95 5.33 -7.31
C GLN A 140 12.91 3.90 -7.85
N ASP A 141 12.72 2.92 -6.96
CA ASP A 141 12.59 1.51 -7.33
C ASP A 141 11.38 1.27 -8.26
N THR A 142 10.24 1.92 -7.98
CA THR A 142 9.04 1.83 -8.82
C THR A 142 9.27 2.44 -10.20
N ALA A 143 9.92 3.60 -10.29
CA ALA A 143 10.22 4.24 -11.56
C ALA A 143 11.10 3.35 -12.45
N VAL A 144 12.18 2.77 -11.88
CA VAL A 144 13.06 1.82 -12.58
C VAL A 144 12.28 0.62 -13.08
N LYS A 145 11.37 0.06 -12.27
CA LYS A 145 10.56 -1.09 -12.66
C LYS A 145 9.59 -0.78 -13.78
N ILE A 146 8.86 0.33 -13.70
CA ILE A 146 7.91 0.75 -14.74
C ILE A 146 8.65 0.96 -16.06
N THR A 147 9.76 1.70 -16.04
CA THR A 147 10.57 1.92 -17.25
C THR A 147 11.12 0.61 -17.81
N GLY A 148 11.66 -0.26 -16.95
CA GLY A 148 12.17 -1.57 -17.37
C GLY A 148 11.08 -2.44 -18.03
N LEU A 149 9.88 -2.47 -17.48
CA LEU A 149 8.76 -3.24 -18.03
C LEU A 149 8.25 -2.66 -19.35
N TYR A 150 8.29 -1.34 -19.50
CA TYR A 150 7.97 -0.70 -20.78
C TYR A 150 8.93 -1.13 -21.91
N HIS A 151 10.22 -1.26 -21.62
CA HIS A 151 11.20 -1.76 -22.61
C HIS A 151 11.06 -3.26 -22.91
N VAL A 152 10.56 -4.05 -21.95
CA VAL A 152 10.24 -5.46 -22.20
C VAL A 152 9.06 -5.57 -23.16
N SER A 153 8.01 -4.75 -22.98
CA SER A 153 6.83 -4.78 -23.84
C SER A 153 7.09 -4.26 -25.26
N SER A 154 8.10 -3.42 -25.45
CA SER A 154 8.58 -2.98 -26.78
C SER A 154 9.47 -4.02 -27.51
N GLN A 155 9.64 -5.23 -26.95
CA GLN A 155 10.53 -6.30 -27.44
C GLN A 155 12.02 -5.96 -27.43
N GLU A 156 12.45 -4.94 -26.70
CA GLU A 156 13.87 -4.55 -26.60
C GLU A 156 14.66 -5.42 -25.60
N ILE A 157 13.99 -6.28 -24.81
CA ILE A 157 14.62 -7.01 -23.69
C ILE A 157 14.09 -8.46 -23.55
N THR A 158 14.96 -9.41 -23.13
CA THR A 158 14.66 -10.85 -22.91
C THR A 158 14.10 -11.18 -21.51
N ASN A 159 13.42 -12.32 -21.36
CA ASN A 159 12.81 -12.82 -20.10
C ASN A 159 13.74 -12.82 -18.86
N LYS A 160 15.05 -13.03 -19.04
CA LYS A 160 16.02 -13.01 -17.94
C LYS A 160 16.14 -11.62 -17.28
N ALA A 161 15.90 -10.55 -18.04
CA ALA A 161 15.89 -9.21 -17.47
C ALA A 161 14.63 -8.92 -16.65
N ILE A 162 13.51 -9.61 -16.92
CA ILE A 162 12.25 -9.40 -16.17
C ILE A 162 12.44 -9.82 -14.71
N SER A 163 13.12 -10.94 -14.43
CA SER A 163 13.39 -11.36 -13.04
C SER A 163 14.35 -10.44 -12.31
N ASP A 164 15.24 -9.75 -13.04
CA ASP A 164 16.15 -8.76 -12.47
C ASP A 164 15.43 -7.44 -12.15
N ILE A 165 14.42 -7.09 -12.96
CA ILE A 165 13.54 -5.92 -12.77
C ILE A 165 12.52 -6.18 -11.65
N ILE A 166 11.71 -7.24 -11.81
CA ILE A 166 10.72 -7.69 -10.83
C ILE A 166 11.35 -8.84 -10.05
N LYS A 167 12.07 -8.49 -8.97
CA LYS A 167 12.56 -9.50 -8.02
C LYS A 167 11.39 -10.24 -7.38
N ASN A 168 11.58 -11.52 -7.09
CA ASN A 168 10.59 -12.35 -6.42
C ASN A 168 10.60 -12.05 -4.92
N PHE A 169 9.79 -11.09 -4.48
CA PHE A 169 9.69 -10.71 -3.07
C PHE A 169 8.63 -11.51 -2.33
N SER A 170 8.92 -11.85 -1.08
CA SER A 170 7.94 -12.33 -0.12
C SER A 170 6.94 -11.24 0.22
N PHE A 171 5.65 -11.54 0.07
CA PHE A 171 4.57 -10.63 0.48
C PHE A 171 4.60 -10.35 1.99
N GLU A 172 4.98 -11.34 2.78
CA GLU A 172 4.92 -11.26 4.25
C GLU A 172 6.12 -10.53 4.85
N THR A 173 7.29 -10.64 4.23
CA THR A 173 8.54 -10.08 4.77
C THR A 173 9.10 -8.92 3.96
N GLY A 174 8.69 -8.75 2.71
CA GLY A 174 9.32 -7.79 1.79
C GLY A 174 10.75 -8.17 1.38
N GLU A 175 11.23 -9.36 1.77
CA GLU A 175 12.57 -9.85 1.40
C GLU A 175 12.51 -10.65 0.10
N VAL A 176 13.62 -10.66 -0.66
CA VAL A 176 13.73 -11.45 -1.89
C VAL A 176 13.80 -12.93 -1.51
N PHE A 177 12.94 -13.75 -2.12
CA PHE A 177 13.01 -15.20 -1.99
C PHE A 177 14.39 -15.69 -2.44
N ASN A 178 15.05 -16.43 -1.56
CA ASN A 178 16.31 -17.10 -1.86
C ASN A 178 16.18 -18.57 -1.47
N TYR A 179 16.55 -19.46 -2.39
CA TYR A 179 16.37 -20.89 -2.23
C TYR A 179 17.73 -21.59 -2.13
N GLU A 180 17.99 -22.23 -0.99
CA GLU A 180 19.12 -23.13 -0.80
C GLU A 180 18.58 -24.55 -0.61
N ASN A 181 19.06 -25.52 -1.40
CA ASN A 181 18.58 -26.91 -1.36
C ASN A 181 17.04 -27.05 -1.48
N ASN A 182 16.42 -26.27 -2.37
CA ASN A 182 14.96 -26.18 -2.57
C ASN A 182 14.16 -25.70 -1.33
N GLN A 183 14.82 -25.08 -0.35
CA GLN A 183 14.16 -24.47 0.81
C GLN A 183 14.38 -22.96 0.79
N ASN A 184 13.31 -22.20 1.00
CA ASN A 184 13.40 -20.75 1.14
C ASN A 184 14.13 -20.39 2.44
N THR A 185 15.13 -19.53 2.37
CA THR A 185 15.96 -19.13 3.51
C THR A 185 15.43 -17.91 4.26
N ILE A 186 14.36 -17.26 3.77
CA ILE A 186 13.72 -16.12 4.45
C ILE A 186 13.31 -16.53 5.86
N LYS A 187 13.69 -15.72 6.85
CA LYS A 187 13.42 -16.00 8.26
C LYS A 187 12.23 -15.17 8.73
N MET A 188 11.08 -15.81 8.90
CA MET A 188 9.95 -15.21 9.65
C MET A 188 10.02 -15.63 11.12
N LYS A 189 10.82 -14.91 11.91
CA LYS A 189 11.04 -15.26 13.32
C LYS A 189 10.01 -14.67 14.27
N TYR A 190 9.41 -13.55 13.90
CA TYR A 190 8.62 -12.73 14.82
C TYR A 190 7.19 -12.45 14.35
N TYR A 191 6.67 -13.22 13.39
CA TYR A 191 5.27 -13.15 13.00
C TYR A 191 4.39 -13.45 14.22
N CYS A 192 3.70 -12.41 14.70
CA CYS A 192 2.64 -12.57 15.69
C CYS A 192 1.33 -12.63 14.91
N PRO A 193 0.73 -13.81 14.70
CA PRO A 193 -0.66 -13.86 14.27
C PRO A 193 -1.47 -13.29 15.43
N LYS A 194 -1.71 -11.98 15.42
CA LYS A 194 -2.76 -11.42 16.25
C LYS A 194 -4.05 -11.92 15.63
N ASN A 195 -4.64 -12.93 16.29
CA ASN A 195 -6.04 -13.28 16.11
C ASN A 195 -6.86 -11.99 16.32
N PHE A 196 -7.38 -11.45 15.23
CA PHE A 196 -8.29 -10.30 15.21
C PHE A 196 -9.73 -10.73 15.54
#